data_AF-A0A871BFL0-F1
#
_entry.id   AF-A0A871BFL0-F1
#
_cell.length_a   1.000
_cell.length_b   1.000
_cell.length_c   1.000
_cell.angle_alpha   90.00
_cell.angle_beta   90.00
_cell.angle_gamma   90.00
#
_symmetry.space_group_name_H-M   'P 1'
#
loop_
_entity.id
_entity.type
_entity.pdbx_description
1 polymer ?
#
loop_
_entity_poly.entity_id
_entity_poly.type
_entity_poly.pdbx_seq_one_letter_code
_entity_poly.pdbx_strand_id
1 'polypeptide(L)'
;MTLTSRRAARDPRRLARGFARLATDRATVAVFAVLAAAWAVGFFGVLPKEIWVVDFPALVAAFFFDTLAANEFGVRETATFYPALAVFGYLQAMLVVAVVRVLRTRLAGVGE
;
A
#
# COMPACT_ATOMS: atom_id res chain seq x y z
N MET A 1 14.05 8.62 28.23
CA MET A 1 13.03 7.75 27.61
C MET A 1 12.97 6.43 28.39
N THR A 2 11.97 6.24 29.25
CA THR A 2 11.85 5.07 30.14
C THR A 2 11.14 3.89 29.45
N LEU A 3 11.50 2.67 29.84
CA LEU A 3 11.08 1.39 29.25
C LEU A 3 9.55 1.20 29.17
N THR A 4 8.80 1.92 30.00
CA THR A 4 7.34 2.00 30.04
C THR A 4 6.73 2.72 28.83
N SER A 5 7.40 3.75 28.30
CA SER A 5 6.96 4.48 27.08
C SER A 5 7.01 3.59 25.83
N ARG A 6 8.00 2.69 25.71
CA ARG A 6 8.12 1.75 24.59
C ARG A 6 7.04 0.65 24.61
N ARG A 7 6.56 0.24 25.78
CA ARG A 7 5.47 -0.76 25.91
C ARG A 7 4.10 -0.17 25.58
N ALA A 8 3.81 1.05 26.02
CA ALA A 8 2.55 1.72 25.69
C ALA A 8 2.40 2.04 24.19
N ALA A 9 3.52 2.28 23.49
CA ALA A 9 3.56 2.43 22.03
C ALA A 9 3.29 1.10 21.27
N ARG A 10 3.39 -0.05 21.95
CA ARG A 10 3.18 -1.40 21.40
C ARG A 10 1.86 -2.02 21.87
N ASP A 11 0.89 -1.24 22.32
CA ASP A 11 -0.45 -1.76 22.56
C ASP A 11 -1.09 -2.19 21.22
N PRO A 12 -1.34 -3.50 20.99
CA PRO A 12 -1.88 -3.99 19.73
C PRO A 12 -3.22 -3.36 19.38
N ARG A 13 -4.01 -2.96 20.39
CA ARG A 13 -5.29 -2.27 20.17
C ARG A 13 -5.11 -0.85 19.66
N ARG A 14 -4.02 -0.17 20.02
CA ARG A 14 -3.70 1.16 19.48
C ARG A 14 -3.20 1.05 18.04
N LEU A 15 -2.35 0.05 17.76
CA LEU A 15 -1.87 -0.21 16.41
C LEU A 15 -3.02 -0.56 15.45
N ALA A 16 -3.92 -1.47 15.85
CA ALA A 16 -5.09 -1.83 15.06
C ALA A 16 -6.00 -0.63 14.78
N ARG A 17 -6.26 0.23 15.78
CA ARG A 17 -7.03 1.47 15.58
C ARG A 17 -6.31 2.46 14.67
N GLY A 18 -5.00 2.61 14.79
CA GLY A 18 -4.19 3.45 13.90
C GLY A 18 -4.23 2.95 12.46
N PHE A 19 -4.10 1.65 12.27
CA PHE A 19 -4.20 1.00 10.96
C PHE A 19 -5.59 1.18 10.36
N ALA A 20 -6.66 0.92 11.11
CA ALA A 20 -8.03 1.11 10.64
C ALA A 20 -8.30 2.57 10.25
N ARG A 21 -7.82 3.53 11.04
CA ARG A 21 -7.93 4.96 10.70
C ARG A 21 -7.16 5.33 9.43
N LEU A 22 -5.97 4.76 9.24
CA LEU A 22 -5.19 4.97 8.02
C LEU A 22 -5.88 4.33 6.81
N ALA A 23 -6.44 3.14 6.98
CA ALA A 23 -7.14 2.41 5.94
C ALA A 23 -8.40 3.15 5.48
N THR A 24 -9.11 3.85 6.37
CA THR A 24 -10.33 4.61 6.00
C THR A 24 -10.09 6.08 5.69
N ASP A 25 -8.82 6.50 5.68
CA ASP A 25 -8.47 7.89 5.44
C ASP A 25 -8.76 8.30 3.97
N ARG A 26 -9.33 9.49 3.78
CA ARG A 26 -9.59 10.01 2.42
C ARG A 26 -8.32 10.13 1.59
N ALA A 27 -7.18 10.44 2.22
CA ALA A 27 -5.90 10.48 1.53
C ALA A 27 -5.49 9.10 1.01
N THR A 28 -5.72 8.04 1.78
CA THR A 28 -5.42 6.66 1.36
C THR A 28 -6.29 6.27 0.17
N VAL A 29 -7.60 6.55 0.24
CA VAL A 29 -8.53 6.28 -0.86
C VAL A 29 -8.13 7.06 -2.12
N ALA A 30 -7.76 8.33 -1.97
CA ALA A 30 -7.33 9.16 -3.10
C ALA A 30 -6.02 8.67 -3.72
N VAL A 31 -5.01 8.33 -2.91
CA VAL A 31 -3.75 7.77 -3.42
C VAL A 31 -4.00 6.44 -4.11
N PHE A 32 -4.82 5.56 -3.53
CA PHE A 32 -5.18 4.30 -4.17
C PHE A 32 -5.88 4.52 -5.52
N ALA A 33 -6.84 5.45 -5.59
CA ALA A 33 -7.52 5.78 -6.84
C ALA A 33 -6.55 6.29 -7.91
N VAL A 34 -5.56 7.11 -7.53
CA VAL A 34 -4.52 7.60 -8.45
C VAL A 34 -3.62 6.47 -8.92
N LEU A 35 -3.18 5.57 -8.03
CA LEU A 35 -2.39 4.39 -8.40
C LEU A 35 -3.18 3.46 -9.34
N ALA A 36 -4.44 3.16 -9.01
CA ALA A 36 -5.30 2.35 -9.87
C ALA A 36 -5.52 2.99 -11.25
N ALA A 37 -5.67 4.32 -11.31
CA ALA A 37 -5.76 5.05 -12.57
C ALA A 37 -4.45 5.01 -13.36
N ALA A 38 -3.30 5.21 -12.70
CA ALA A 38 -1.98 5.11 -13.33
C ALA A 38 -1.74 3.72 -13.92
N TRP A 39 -2.04 2.67 -13.16
CA TRP A 39 -2.01 1.30 -13.61
C TRP A 39 -2.93 1.07 -14.81
N ALA A 40 -4.19 1.48 -14.74
CA ALA A 40 -5.15 1.27 -15.83
C ALA A 40 -4.74 1.99 -17.12
N VAL A 41 -4.31 3.26 -17.01
CA VAL A 41 -3.85 4.05 -18.15
C VAL A 41 -2.55 3.48 -18.73
N GLY A 42 -1.63 3.01 -17.88
CA GLY A 42 -0.44 2.27 -18.29
C GLY A 42 -0.77 0.96 -18.99
N PHE A 43 -1.79 0.23 -18.51
CA PHE A 43 -2.28 -1.02 -19.09
C PHE A 43 -2.82 -0.82 -20.50
N PHE A 44 -3.52 0.29 -20.76
CA PHE A 44 -3.97 0.66 -22.11
C PHE A 44 -2.87 1.25 -23.00
N GLY A 45 -1.62 1.33 -22.53
CA GLY A 45 -0.49 1.81 -23.32
C GLY A 45 -0.49 3.33 -23.56
N VAL A 46 -1.28 4.08 -22.80
CA VAL A 46 -1.39 5.55 -22.93
C VAL A 46 -0.19 6.25 -22.27
N LEU A 47 0.37 5.66 -21.21
CA LEU A 47 1.54 6.19 -20.51
C LEU A 47 2.83 5.42 -20.84
N PRO A 48 3.99 6.07 -20.72
CA PRO A 48 5.30 5.43 -20.87
C PRO A 48 5.49 4.25 -19.90
N LYS A 49 6.37 3.30 -20.25
CA LYS A 49 6.59 2.08 -19.45
C LYS A 49 7.18 2.38 -18.07
N GLU A 50 7.75 3.55 -17.88
CA GLU A 50 8.34 4.01 -16.63
C GLU A 50 7.27 4.25 -15.55
N ILE A 51 6.00 4.47 -15.92
CA ILE A 51 4.91 4.65 -14.93
C ILE A 51 4.74 3.42 -14.03
N TRP A 52 5.03 2.24 -14.58
CA TRP A 52 4.91 0.97 -13.89
C TRP A 52 5.86 0.85 -12.69
N VAL A 53 6.90 1.68 -12.60
CA VAL A 53 7.77 1.76 -11.41
C VAL A 53 6.97 2.17 -10.17
N VAL A 54 5.95 3.00 -10.34
CA VAL A 54 5.12 3.47 -9.23
C VAL A 54 4.28 2.32 -8.67
N ASP A 55 3.70 1.47 -9.53
CA ASP A 55 2.88 0.32 -9.12
C ASP A 55 3.69 -0.97 -8.91
N PHE A 56 5.00 -0.93 -9.15
CA PHE A 56 5.86 -2.11 -9.18
C PHE A 56 5.77 -2.97 -7.91
N PRO A 57 5.82 -2.42 -6.68
CA PRO A 57 5.71 -3.26 -5.48
C PRO A 57 4.39 -4.03 -5.39
N ALA A 58 3.27 -3.39 -5.72
CA ALA A 58 1.96 -4.04 -5.74
C ALA A 58 1.85 -5.10 -6.83
N LEU A 59 2.42 -4.83 -8.01
CA LEU A 59 2.43 -5.78 -9.13
C LEU A 59 3.27 -7.02 -8.82
N VAL A 60 4.47 -6.84 -8.27
CA VAL A 60 5.33 -7.95 -7.87
C VAL A 60 4.62 -8.84 -6.85
N ALA A 61 3.97 -8.26 -5.85
CA ALA A 61 3.20 -9.02 -4.89
C ALA A 61 2.03 -9.75 -5.56
N ALA A 62 1.26 -9.09 -6.41
CA ALA A 62 0.14 -9.69 -7.12
C ALA A 62 0.57 -10.87 -8.00
N PHE A 63 1.64 -10.72 -8.78
CA PHE A 63 2.20 -11.80 -9.60
C PHE A 63 2.72 -12.96 -8.76
N PHE A 64 3.39 -12.68 -7.64
CA PHE A 64 3.88 -13.70 -6.73
C PHE A 64 2.74 -14.55 -6.18
N PHE A 65 1.67 -13.91 -5.69
CA PHE A 65 0.52 -14.63 -5.13
C PHE A 65 -0.30 -15.36 -6.19
N ASP A 66 -0.44 -14.80 -7.40
CA ASP A 66 -1.12 -15.51 -8.50
C ASP A 66 -0.34 -16.75 -8.94
N THR A 67 1.00 -16.64 -9.01
CA THR A 67 1.89 -17.77 -9.32
C THR A 67 1.79 -18.86 -8.23
N LEU A 68 1.81 -18.46 -6.97
CA LEU A 68 1.66 -19.39 -5.84
C LEU A 68 0.28 -20.05 -5.85
N ALA A 69 -0.78 -19.30 -6.14
CA ALA A 69 -2.14 -19.82 -6.25
C ALA A 69 -2.29 -20.84 -7.39
N ALA A 70 -1.71 -20.55 -8.55
CA ALA A 70 -1.72 -21.46 -9.69
C ALA A 70 -0.92 -22.74 -9.41
N ASN A 71 0.29 -22.61 -8.84
CA ASN A 71 1.20 -23.74 -8.64
C ASN A 71 0.82 -24.63 -7.45
N GLU A 72 0.45 -24.05 -6.32
CA GLU A 72 0.22 -24.81 -5.08
C GLU A 72 -1.23 -25.27 -4.92
N PHE A 73 -2.17 -24.55 -5.54
CA PHE A 73 -3.60 -24.78 -5.33
C PHE A 73 -4.38 -25.04 -6.62
N GLY A 74 -3.73 -25.04 -7.79
CA GLY A 74 -4.38 -25.28 -9.08
C GLY A 74 -5.45 -24.25 -9.43
N VAL A 75 -5.38 -23.05 -8.83
CA VAL A 75 -6.31 -21.96 -9.11
C VAL A 75 -6.08 -21.48 -10.54
N ARG A 76 -7.16 -21.15 -11.26
CA ARG A 76 -7.07 -20.66 -12.64
C ARG A 76 -6.18 -19.42 -12.71
N GLU A 77 -5.30 -19.36 -13.70
CA GLU A 77 -4.44 -18.21 -13.95
C GLU A 77 -5.25 -16.90 -13.97
N THR A 78 -4.68 -15.84 -13.39
CA THR A 78 -5.26 -14.49 -13.24
C THR A 78 -6.47 -14.36 -12.31
N ALA A 79 -7.02 -15.45 -11.79
CA ALA A 79 -8.14 -15.38 -10.85
C ALA A 79 -7.73 -14.75 -9.51
N THR A 80 -6.44 -14.83 -9.14
CA THR A 80 -5.91 -14.28 -7.89
C THR A 80 -5.18 -12.97 -8.12
N PHE A 81 -4.66 -12.74 -9.34
CA PHE A 81 -3.90 -11.55 -9.71
C PHE A 81 -4.65 -10.25 -9.43
N TYR A 82 -5.84 -10.04 -10.02
CA TYR A 82 -6.55 -8.76 -9.87
C TYR A 82 -7.01 -8.47 -8.42
N PRO A 83 -7.55 -9.45 -7.67
CA PRO A 83 -7.82 -9.27 -6.25
C PRO A 83 -6.56 -8.96 -5.44
N ALA A 84 -5.46 -9.67 -5.68
CA ALA A 84 -4.20 -9.43 -4.99
C ALA A 84 -3.65 -8.04 -5.33
N LEU A 85 -3.69 -7.63 -6.60
CA LEU A 85 -3.28 -6.31 -7.04
C LEU A 85 -4.08 -5.20 -6.35
N ALA A 86 -5.40 -5.36 -6.21
CA ALA A 86 -6.23 -4.40 -5.50
C ALA A 86 -5.82 -4.29 -4.01
N VAL A 87 -5.61 -5.42 -3.33
CA VAL A 87 -5.19 -5.44 -1.92
C VAL A 87 -3.81 -4.82 -1.73
N PHE A 88 -2.82 -5.26 -2.51
CA PHE A 88 -1.44 -4.77 -2.39
C PHE A 88 -1.30 -3.33 -2.85
N GLY A 89 -2.05 -2.91 -3.88
CA GLY A 89 -2.15 -1.50 -4.28
C GLY A 89 -2.72 -0.63 -3.16
N TYR A 90 -3.72 -1.11 -2.42
CA TYR A 90 -4.26 -0.39 -1.27
C TYR A 90 -3.28 -0.31 -0.11
N LEU A 91 -2.58 -1.41 0.19
CA LEU A 91 -1.51 -1.43 1.21
C LEU A 91 -0.36 -0.48 0.84
N GLN A 92 0.01 -0.43 -0.43
CA GLN A 92 0.98 0.52 -0.95
C GLN A 92 0.51 1.97 -0.77
N ALA A 93 -0.76 2.28 -1.06
CA ALA A 93 -1.33 3.60 -0.81
C ALA A 93 -1.29 3.98 0.68
N MET A 94 -1.64 3.06 1.57
CA MET A 94 -1.52 3.25 3.02
C MET A 94 -0.09 3.58 3.43
N LEU A 95 0.89 2.84 2.89
CA LEU A 95 2.31 3.07 3.15
C LEU A 95 2.75 4.46 2.70
N VAL A 96 2.38 4.88 1.49
CA VAL A 96 2.68 6.22 0.95
C VAL A 96 2.12 7.30 1.88
N VAL A 97 0.85 7.20 2.27
CA VAL A 97 0.22 8.18 3.17
C VAL A 97 0.90 8.19 4.54
N ALA A 98 1.24 7.03 5.09
CA ALA A 98 1.95 6.93 6.35
C ALA A 98 3.34 7.60 6.29
N VAL A 99 4.11 7.33 5.24
CA VAL A 99 5.44 7.94 5.03
C VAL A 99 5.32 9.45 4.87
N VAL A 100 4.40 9.93 4.04
CA VAL A 100 4.17 11.38 3.85
C VAL A 100 3.79 12.05 5.17
N ARG A 101 2.93 11.44 5.99
CA ARG A 101 2.59 11.95 7.33
C ARG A 101 3.80 12.05 8.23
N VAL A 102 4.62 11.00 8.29
CA VAL A 102 5.85 10.98 9.09
C VAL A 102 6.81 12.08 8.62
N LEU A 103 7.02 12.20 7.31
CA LEU A 103 7.90 13.24 6.75
C LEU A 103 7.38 14.65 7.07
N ARG A 104 6.08 14.92 6.93
CA ARG A 104 5.49 16.21 7.29
C ARG A 104 5.70 16.55 8.77
N THR A 105 5.46 15.60 9.67
CA THR A 105 5.66 15.82 11.12
C THR A 105 7.12 16.06 11.45
N ARG A 106 8.05 15.36 10.78
CA ARG A 106 9.49 15.54 10.99
C ARG A 106 9.99 16.88 10.45
N LEU A 107 9.51 17.30 9.29
CA LEU A 107 9.91 18.57 8.67
C LEU A 107 9.31 19.78 9.39
N ALA A 108 8.06 19.69 9.85
CA ALA A 108 7.44 20.76 10.63
C ALA A 108 8.14 20.98 11.99
N GLY A 109 8.65 19.91 12.61
CA GLY A 109 9.42 20.00 13.86
C GLY A 109 10.89 20.41 13.72
N VAL A 110 11.38 20.69 12.50
CA VAL A 110 12.74 21.22 12.24
C VAL A 110 12.70 22.75 12.05
N GLY A 111 11.50 23.33 11.92
CA GLY A 111 11.30 24.78 11.74
C GLY A 111 10.92 25.55 13.02
N GLU A 112 10.88 24.88 14.17
CA GLU A 112 10.81 25.49 15.51
C GLU A 112 12.18 25.37 16.21
#